data_AF-A0A951ETR2-F1
#
_entry.id   AF-A0A951ETR2-F1
#
_cell.length_a   1.000
_cell.length_b   1.000
_cell.length_c   1.000
_cell.angle_alpha   90.00
_cell.angle_beta   90.00
_cell.angle_gamma   90.00
#
_symmetry.space_group_name_H-M   'P 1'
#
loop_
_entity.id
_entity.type
_entity.pdbx_description
1 polymer ?
#
loop_
_entity_poly.entity_id
_entity_poly.type
_entity_poly.pdbx_seq_one_letter_code
_entity_poly.pdbx_strand_id
1 'polypeptide(L)'
;MNRWQHLLPGHQLHGLDGTLQIIRQLQGSEFAAAAWEAEILPRRVAKYDPEYLDQLCLSGEVSWGRLSPHPAFERDGEEGRRVRPTRVAPLAIFLREDAPWLLAAPQPSPKEALSHPAREVLSVLETRGASFFADLTRTTHRLASEVEDALWELVAAGLVTADGFENLRALLDPKRRRGEGRGRTARPRHAPGRWALLRHTEPAATDSGPNNAEPFAKQLLRRWGVVFRDVAYREPIAPAWRDLLVVLRRMESRGEIRGGRFIAAFVGEQFALPEALDLLRAIRRNGETATAPEGPGPWTAWQTPAPVAAAPA
;
A
#
# COMPACT_ATOMS: atom_id res chain seq x y z
N MET A 1 -2.99 21.70 -0.30
CA MET A 1 -2.67 20.25 -0.27
C MET A 1 -3.91 19.36 -0.47
N ASN A 2 -5.03 19.62 0.23
CA ASN A 2 -6.27 18.82 0.08
C ASN A 2 -6.80 18.74 -1.36
N ARG A 3 -6.67 19.83 -2.14
CA ARG A 3 -6.99 19.86 -3.57
C ARG A 3 -6.14 18.90 -4.42
N TRP A 4 -4.82 18.84 -4.16
CA TRP A 4 -3.90 17.90 -4.84
C TRP A 4 -4.23 16.44 -4.54
N GLN A 5 -4.75 16.19 -3.34
CA GLN A 5 -5.11 14.87 -2.84
C GLN A 5 -6.56 14.48 -3.18
N HIS A 6 -7.28 15.28 -3.98
CA HIS A 6 -8.69 15.04 -4.32
C HIS A 6 -9.63 14.94 -3.12
N LEU A 7 -9.30 15.60 -2.00
CA LEU A 7 -10.05 15.54 -0.74
C LEU A 7 -11.10 16.65 -0.59
N LEU A 8 -11.08 17.66 -1.46
CA LEU A 8 -12.08 18.73 -1.42
C LEU A 8 -13.32 18.33 -2.24
N PRO A 9 -14.54 18.67 -1.76
CA PRO A 9 -15.75 18.52 -2.55
C PRO A 9 -15.62 19.22 -3.91
N GLY A 10 -16.01 18.54 -4.98
CA GLY A 10 -15.89 19.04 -6.37
C GLY A 10 -14.52 18.78 -7.03
N HIS A 11 -13.51 18.30 -6.29
CA HIS A 11 -12.22 17.86 -6.85
C HIS A 11 -12.05 16.33 -6.84
N GLN A 12 -13.06 15.61 -6.38
CA GLN A 12 -13.09 14.14 -6.40
C GLN A 12 -13.14 13.62 -7.84
N LEU A 13 -12.43 12.52 -8.09
CA LEU A 13 -12.47 11.81 -9.36
C LEU A 13 -13.71 10.91 -9.44
N HIS A 14 -13.97 10.32 -10.61
CA HIS A 14 -15.20 9.55 -10.85
C HIS A 14 -14.89 8.23 -11.57
N GLY A 15 -15.68 7.21 -11.24
CA GLY A 15 -15.67 5.92 -11.94
C GLY A 15 -14.35 5.15 -11.83
N LEU A 16 -14.20 4.17 -12.73
CA LEU A 16 -13.05 3.27 -12.82
C LEU A 16 -11.74 4.03 -13.06
N ASP A 17 -11.71 4.91 -14.06
CA ASP A 17 -10.53 5.70 -14.43
C ASP A 17 -10.06 6.59 -13.28
N GLY A 18 -11.02 7.21 -12.57
CA GLY A 18 -10.75 7.99 -11.37
C GLY A 18 -10.12 7.15 -10.27
N THR A 19 -10.65 5.95 -10.00
CA THR A 19 -10.05 5.02 -9.03
C THR A 19 -8.62 4.65 -9.43
N LEU A 20 -8.38 4.31 -10.70
CA LEU A 20 -7.03 3.98 -11.19
C LEU A 20 -6.07 5.17 -11.03
N GLN A 21 -6.51 6.39 -11.32
CA GLN A 21 -5.69 7.59 -11.13
C GLN A 21 -5.33 7.82 -9.65
N ILE A 22 -6.27 7.62 -8.72
CA ILE A 22 -6.00 7.69 -7.28
C ILE A 22 -5.00 6.62 -6.86
N ILE A 23 -5.15 5.38 -7.33
CA ILE A 23 -4.20 4.30 -7.04
C ILE A 23 -2.82 4.67 -7.58
N ARG A 24 -2.71 5.17 -8.81
CA ARG A 24 -1.44 5.63 -9.40
C ARG A 24 -0.80 6.76 -8.60
N GLN A 25 -1.58 7.62 -7.95
CA GLN A 25 -1.06 8.68 -7.08
C GLN A 25 -0.61 8.15 -5.72
N LEU A 26 -1.33 7.17 -5.15
CA LEU A 26 -1.10 6.67 -3.79
C LEU A 26 -0.21 5.42 -3.74
N GLN A 27 0.03 4.72 -4.85
CA GLN A 27 0.83 3.50 -4.87
C GLN A 27 2.20 3.70 -4.23
N GLY A 28 2.66 2.72 -3.45
CA GLY A 28 3.86 2.84 -2.61
C GLY A 28 3.59 3.39 -1.20
N SER A 29 2.38 3.88 -0.91
CA SER A 29 1.91 4.16 0.44
C SER A 29 1.15 2.96 0.99
N GLU A 30 1.45 2.60 2.23
CA GLU A 30 0.69 1.57 2.95
C GLU A 30 -0.30 2.22 3.91
N PHE A 31 -1.55 1.76 3.86
CA PHE A 31 -2.60 2.12 4.81
C PHE A 31 -3.14 0.85 5.46
N ALA A 32 -3.84 1.00 6.57
CA ALA A 32 -4.59 -0.12 7.15
C ALA A 32 -5.50 -0.75 6.09
N ALA A 33 -5.47 -2.07 5.97
CA ALA A 33 -6.25 -2.83 4.99
C ALA A 33 -7.73 -2.39 4.92
N ALA A 34 -8.37 -2.19 6.07
CA ALA A 34 -9.77 -1.76 6.15
C ALA A 34 -10.00 -0.28 5.75
N ALA A 35 -8.97 0.57 5.82
CA ALA A 35 -9.10 2.01 5.55
C ALA A 35 -9.20 2.34 4.05
N TRP A 36 -8.68 1.48 3.17
CA TRP A 36 -8.68 1.71 1.72
C TRP A 36 -10.07 2.00 1.17
N GLU A 37 -11.04 1.14 1.47
CA GLU A 37 -12.42 1.29 0.99
C GLU A 37 -13.36 1.96 1.98
N ALA A 38 -12.98 2.07 3.25
CA ALA A 38 -13.78 2.80 4.24
C ALA A 38 -13.54 4.32 4.19
N GLU A 39 -12.30 4.74 3.91
CA GLU A 39 -11.89 6.14 4.06
C GLU A 39 -11.10 6.69 2.87
N ILE A 40 -10.13 5.95 2.33
CA ILE A 40 -9.17 6.50 1.36
C ILE A 40 -9.80 6.74 -0.01
N LEU A 41 -10.41 5.70 -0.58
CA LEU A 41 -11.04 5.76 -1.91
C LEU A 41 -12.36 6.55 -1.90
N PRO A 42 -13.31 6.35 -0.97
CA PRO A 42 -14.57 7.11 -0.96
C PRO A 42 -14.40 8.61 -0.77
N ARG A 43 -13.30 9.05 -0.11
CA ARG A 43 -13.00 10.49 0.03
C ARG A 43 -12.43 11.11 -1.25
N ARG A 44 -11.92 10.32 -2.18
CA ARG A 44 -11.25 10.79 -3.41
C ARG A 44 -12.00 10.48 -4.69
N VAL A 45 -12.87 9.47 -4.67
CA VAL A 45 -13.71 9.06 -5.79
C VAL A 45 -15.17 9.26 -5.41
N ALA A 46 -15.83 10.17 -6.11
CA ALA A 46 -17.24 10.46 -5.88
C ALA A 46 -18.09 9.23 -6.21
N LYS A 47 -19.00 8.86 -5.30
CA LYS A 47 -19.84 7.66 -5.40
C LYS A 47 -18.99 6.40 -5.69
N TYR A 48 -17.88 6.24 -4.96
CA TYR A 48 -17.01 5.07 -5.07
C TYR A 48 -17.80 3.76 -4.98
N ASP A 49 -17.58 2.88 -5.95
CA ASP A 49 -18.11 1.52 -5.97
C ASP A 49 -16.95 0.52 -5.79
N PRO A 50 -17.01 -0.40 -4.82
CA PRO A 50 -16.04 -1.49 -4.65
C PRO A 50 -15.80 -2.32 -5.93
N GLU A 51 -16.77 -2.41 -6.83
CA GLU A 51 -16.61 -3.11 -8.11
C GLU A 51 -15.51 -2.50 -8.98
N TYR A 52 -15.21 -1.20 -8.87
CA TYR A 52 -14.14 -0.56 -9.62
C TYR A 52 -12.78 -1.18 -9.27
N LEU A 53 -12.52 -1.38 -7.98
CA LEU A 53 -11.25 -1.97 -7.54
C LEU A 53 -11.15 -3.45 -7.93
N ASP A 54 -12.27 -4.19 -7.85
CA ASP A 54 -12.29 -5.58 -8.28
C ASP A 54 -12.03 -5.71 -9.79
N GLN A 55 -12.65 -4.86 -10.61
CA GLN A 55 -12.42 -4.84 -12.05
C GLN A 55 -10.95 -4.56 -12.39
N LEU A 56 -10.31 -3.59 -11.72
CA LEU A 56 -8.89 -3.27 -11.91
C LEU A 56 -7.95 -4.40 -11.46
N CYS A 57 -8.31 -5.15 -10.42
CA CYS A 57 -7.52 -6.29 -9.98
C CYS A 57 -7.67 -7.48 -10.94
N LEU A 58 -8.91 -7.77 -11.36
CA LEU A 58 -9.23 -8.86 -12.28
C LEU A 58 -8.72 -8.62 -13.70
N SER A 59 -8.65 -7.36 -14.16
CA SER A 59 -8.00 -7.00 -15.43
C SER A 59 -6.48 -7.14 -15.38
N GLY A 60 -5.90 -7.23 -14.17
CA GLY A 60 -4.47 -7.31 -13.94
C GLY A 60 -3.76 -5.96 -14.00
N GLU A 61 -4.49 -4.84 -14.07
CA GLU A 61 -3.89 -3.50 -14.02
C GLU A 61 -3.36 -3.16 -12.63
N VAL A 62 -4.08 -3.61 -11.60
CA VAL A 62 -3.77 -3.33 -10.21
C VAL A 62 -3.45 -4.61 -9.46
N SER A 63 -2.56 -4.52 -8.49
CA SER A 63 -2.27 -5.56 -7.51
C SER A 63 -2.16 -4.92 -6.13
N TRP A 64 -2.23 -5.75 -5.10
CA TRP A 64 -2.20 -5.28 -3.72
C TRP A 64 -1.35 -6.20 -2.86
N GLY A 65 -0.82 -5.67 -1.77
CA GLY A 65 0.06 -6.41 -0.88
C GLY A 65 0.80 -5.47 0.06
N ARG A 66 1.56 -6.05 0.98
CA ARG A 66 2.47 -5.29 1.83
C ARG A 66 3.80 -5.11 1.11
N LEU A 67 4.30 -3.88 1.09
CA LEU A 67 5.57 -3.48 0.50
C LEU A 67 6.67 -3.41 1.54
N SER A 68 6.37 -2.93 2.76
CA SER A 68 7.35 -2.82 3.83
C SER A 68 7.64 -4.19 4.46
N PRO A 69 8.89 -4.45 4.88
CA PRO A 69 9.17 -5.62 5.70
C PRO A 69 8.28 -5.66 6.95
N HIS A 70 7.83 -6.87 7.32
CA HIS A 70 7.09 -7.03 8.56
C HIS A 70 8.05 -6.89 9.75
N PRO A 71 7.73 -6.12 10.82
CA PRO A 71 8.60 -5.95 12.00
C PRO A 71 9.01 -7.26 12.67
N ALA A 72 8.19 -8.30 12.53
CA ALA A 72 8.50 -9.67 12.99
C ALA A 72 9.74 -10.28 12.34
N PHE A 73 10.20 -9.76 11.20
CA PHE A 73 11.36 -10.27 10.49
C PHE A 73 12.62 -9.40 10.68
N GLU A 74 12.53 -8.31 11.43
CA GLU A 74 13.70 -7.49 11.75
C GLU A 74 14.61 -8.24 12.74
N ARG A 75 15.87 -8.45 12.34
CA ARG A 75 16.85 -9.27 13.08
C ARG A 75 17.29 -8.68 14.43
N ASP A 76 17.01 -7.40 14.68
CA ASP A 76 17.42 -6.67 15.89
C ASP A 76 16.32 -6.59 16.96
N GLY A 77 15.17 -7.24 16.75
CA GLY A 77 14.10 -7.32 17.75
C GLY A 77 14.30 -8.48 18.73
N GLU A 78 13.95 -8.26 20.01
CA GLU A 78 13.80 -9.29 21.04
C GLU A 78 13.19 -10.59 20.48
N GLU A 79 13.72 -11.73 20.93
CA GLU A 79 13.37 -13.09 20.49
C GLU A 79 11.88 -13.28 20.12
N GLY A 80 11.64 -13.74 18.88
CA GLY A 80 10.45 -14.53 18.55
C GLY A 80 9.13 -13.78 18.31
N ARG A 81 9.15 -12.55 17.80
CA ARG A 81 7.90 -11.88 17.37
C ARG A 81 7.27 -12.65 16.21
N ARG A 82 6.08 -13.24 16.44
CA ARG A 82 5.28 -13.90 15.40
C ARG A 82 4.48 -12.91 14.60
N VAL A 83 4.22 -13.22 13.33
CA VAL A 83 3.28 -12.46 12.52
C VAL A 83 1.87 -12.63 13.11
N ARG A 84 1.24 -11.51 13.48
CA ARG A 84 -0.14 -11.51 13.99
C ARG A 84 -1.05 -10.84 12.98
N PRO A 85 -2.02 -11.58 12.41
CA PRO A 85 -2.95 -11.02 11.46
C PRO A 85 -3.86 -9.98 12.16
N THR A 86 -3.80 -8.72 11.74
CA THR A 86 -4.66 -7.66 12.28
C THR A 86 -5.34 -6.89 11.18
N ARG A 87 -6.55 -6.37 11.43
CA ARG A 87 -7.28 -5.51 10.47
C ARG A 87 -6.53 -4.23 10.10
N VAL A 88 -5.55 -3.87 10.92
CA VAL A 88 -4.69 -2.70 10.77
C VAL A 88 -3.41 -3.05 10.00
N ALA A 89 -3.30 -4.27 9.46
CA ALA A 89 -2.17 -4.67 8.63
C ALA A 89 -1.95 -3.63 7.51
N PRO A 90 -0.73 -3.07 7.39
CA PRO A 90 -0.42 -2.08 6.38
C PRO A 90 -0.37 -2.78 5.02
N LEU A 91 -1.19 -2.30 4.08
CA LEU A 91 -1.26 -2.78 2.71
C LEU A 91 -1.21 -1.61 1.75
N ALA A 92 -0.53 -1.80 0.63
CA ALA A 92 -0.58 -0.91 -0.51
C ALA A 92 -1.43 -1.51 -1.63
N ILE A 93 -2.05 -0.64 -2.41
CA ILE A 93 -2.63 -0.94 -3.72
C ILE A 93 -1.75 -0.22 -4.74
N PHE A 94 -1.30 -0.93 -5.77
CA PHE A 94 -0.32 -0.43 -6.73
C PHE A 94 -0.57 -0.98 -8.13
N LEU A 95 -0.04 -0.29 -9.14
CA LEU A 95 -0.14 -0.77 -10.51
C LEU A 95 0.78 -1.98 -10.68
N ARG A 96 0.30 -3.02 -11.36
CA ARG A 96 1.09 -4.25 -11.55
C ARG A 96 2.36 -3.99 -12.35
N GLU A 97 2.34 -3.04 -13.29
CA GLU A 97 3.52 -2.59 -14.04
C GLU A 97 4.62 -1.99 -13.15
N ASP A 98 4.24 -1.40 -12.01
CA ASP A 98 5.15 -0.75 -11.06
C ASP A 98 5.63 -1.70 -9.94
N ALA A 99 5.10 -2.92 -9.89
CA ALA A 99 5.48 -3.93 -8.91
C ALA A 99 7.00 -4.21 -8.84
N PRO A 100 7.76 -4.28 -9.96
CA PRO A 100 9.19 -4.63 -9.92
C PRO A 100 10.03 -3.70 -9.04
N TRP A 101 9.79 -2.39 -9.10
CA TRP A 101 10.55 -1.42 -8.30
C TRP A 101 9.96 -1.23 -6.89
N LEU A 102 8.64 -1.38 -6.73
CA LEU A 102 7.96 -1.31 -5.43
C LEU A 102 8.30 -2.50 -4.52
N LEU A 103 8.52 -3.69 -5.09
CA LEU A 103 8.84 -4.93 -4.38
C LEU A 103 10.33 -5.29 -4.46
N ALA A 104 11.19 -4.37 -4.87
CA ALA A 104 12.62 -4.60 -5.02
C ALA A 104 13.36 -4.77 -3.68
N ALA A 105 12.75 -4.34 -2.57
CA ALA A 105 13.33 -4.53 -1.25
C ALA A 105 13.36 -6.03 -0.90
N PRO A 106 14.52 -6.61 -0.57
CA PRO A 106 14.62 -8.00 -0.20
C PRO A 106 13.88 -8.25 1.11
N GLN A 107 13.02 -9.27 1.14
CA GLN A 107 12.38 -9.71 2.37
C GLN A 107 13.27 -10.74 3.09
N PRO A 108 13.54 -10.57 4.39
CA PRO A 108 14.17 -11.60 5.21
C PRO A 108 13.40 -12.93 5.17
N SER A 109 14.10 -14.05 5.42
CA SER A 109 13.51 -15.38 5.37
C SER A 109 12.37 -15.53 6.39
N PRO A 110 11.12 -15.79 5.96
CA PRO A 110 9.96 -15.65 6.83
C PRO A 110 9.69 -16.88 7.71
N LYS A 111 10.41 -17.99 7.51
CA LYS A 111 9.99 -19.32 7.97
C LYS A 111 9.89 -19.46 9.50
N GLU A 112 10.68 -18.75 10.27
CA GLU A 112 10.72 -18.90 11.74
C GLU A 112 9.60 -18.12 12.45
N ALA A 113 9.14 -17.02 11.86
CA ALA A 113 8.11 -16.15 12.45
C ALA A 113 6.67 -16.51 12.04
N LEU A 114 6.51 -17.50 11.13
CA LEU A 114 5.22 -17.98 10.63
C LEU A 114 4.67 -19.20 11.38
N SER A 115 3.36 -19.26 11.54
CA SER A 115 2.65 -20.43 12.05
C SER A 115 2.86 -21.67 11.16
N HIS A 116 2.58 -22.86 11.70
CA HIS A 116 2.68 -24.10 10.94
C HIS A 116 1.70 -24.15 9.75
N PRO A 117 0.41 -23.78 9.92
CA PRO A 117 -0.51 -23.68 8.78
C PRO A 117 -0.05 -22.67 7.72
N ALA A 118 0.46 -21.50 8.12
CA ALA A 118 0.98 -20.50 7.18
C ALA A 118 2.17 -21.02 6.37
N ARG A 119 3.10 -21.75 6.99
CA ARG A 119 4.24 -22.37 6.28
C ARG A 119 3.81 -23.43 5.28
N GLU A 120 2.82 -24.27 5.60
CA GLU A 120 2.30 -25.27 4.66
C GLU A 120 1.63 -24.61 3.46
N VAL A 121 0.76 -23.61 3.70
CA VAL A 121 0.10 -22.87 2.62
C VAL A 121 1.13 -22.17 1.74
N LEU A 122 2.15 -21.54 2.34
CA LEU A 122 3.25 -20.91 1.62
C LEU A 122 4.00 -21.93 0.75
N SER A 123 4.33 -23.10 1.29
CA SER A 123 5.01 -24.17 0.55
C SER A 123 4.18 -24.69 -0.63
N VAL A 124 2.86 -24.79 -0.50
CA VAL A 124 1.98 -25.14 -1.62
C VAL A 124 2.03 -24.07 -2.71
N LEU A 125 2.02 -22.79 -2.35
CA LEU A 125 2.11 -21.69 -3.32
C LEU A 125 3.50 -21.59 -3.98
N GLU A 126 4.57 -21.90 -3.26
CA GLU A 126 5.94 -22.01 -3.81
C GLU A 126 6.06 -23.13 -4.84
N THR A 127 5.43 -24.29 -4.58
CA THR A 127 5.57 -25.48 -5.43
C THR A 127 4.58 -25.54 -6.59
N ARG A 128 3.32 -25.15 -6.36
CA ARG A 128 2.24 -25.23 -7.36
C ARG A 128 1.91 -23.91 -8.03
N GLY A 129 2.43 -22.79 -7.50
CA GLY A 129 2.10 -21.45 -7.97
C GLY A 129 0.70 -21.02 -7.56
N ALA A 130 0.13 -20.09 -8.33
CA ALA A 130 -1.15 -19.46 -8.02
C ALA A 130 -2.28 -20.50 -7.94
N SER A 131 -2.93 -20.60 -6.79
CA SER A 131 -3.87 -21.67 -6.46
C SER A 131 -5.20 -21.12 -5.93
N PHE A 132 -6.31 -21.78 -6.24
CA PHE A 132 -7.61 -21.42 -5.65
C PHE A 132 -7.66 -21.83 -4.18
N PHE A 133 -8.49 -21.14 -3.39
CA PHE A 133 -8.68 -21.44 -1.98
C PHE A 133 -9.05 -22.92 -1.73
N ALA A 134 -9.98 -23.47 -2.53
CA ALA A 134 -10.39 -24.88 -2.41
C ALA A 134 -9.26 -25.88 -2.70
N ASP A 135 -8.31 -25.50 -3.56
CA ASP A 135 -7.13 -26.33 -3.85
C ASP A 135 -6.12 -26.28 -2.71
N LEU A 136 -5.97 -25.12 -2.08
CA LEU A 136 -5.14 -24.96 -0.87
C LEU A 136 -5.68 -25.83 0.27
N THR A 137 -6.99 -25.74 0.57
CA THR A 137 -7.61 -26.59 1.61
C THR A 137 -7.47 -28.08 1.32
N ARG A 138 -7.65 -28.48 0.05
CA ARG A 138 -7.55 -29.89 -0.35
C ARG A 138 -6.11 -30.40 -0.26
N THR A 139 -5.13 -29.57 -0.60
CA THR A 139 -3.71 -29.97 -0.66
C THR A 139 -3.05 -29.98 0.71
N THR A 140 -3.41 -29.04 1.59
CA THR A 140 -2.88 -28.99 2.97
C THR A 140 -3.62 -29.92 3.92
N HIS A 141 -4.79 -30.45 3.52
CA HIS A 141 -5.69 -31.24 4.38
C HIS A 141 -6.11 -30.50 5.66
N ARG A 142 -6.15 -29.16 5.60
CA ARG A 142 -6.52 -28.26 6.71
C ARG A 142 -7.99 -27.87 6.65
N LEU A 143 -8.52 -27.43 7.79
CA LEU A 143 -9.84 -26.80 7.82
C LEU A 143 -9.81 -25.47 7.05
N ALA A 144 -10.93 -25.11 6.43
CA ALA A 144 -11.04 -23.85 5.69
C ALA A 144 -10.65 -22.63 6.54
N SER A 145 -11.08 -22.58 7.81
CA SER A 145 -10.72 -21.50 8.73
C SER A 145 -9.21 -21.42 9.00
N GLU A 146 -8.52 -22.55 9.11
CA GLU A 146 -7.06 -22.57 9.30
C GLU A 146 -6.33 -22.03 8.06
N VAL A 147 -6.83 -22.35 6.86
CA VAL A 147 -6.28 -21.82 5.60
C VAL A 147 -6.57 -20.33 5.47
N GLU A 148 -7.75 -19.86 5.86
CA GLU A 148 -8.08 -18.43 5.89
C GLU A 148 -7.17 -17.65 6.85
N ASP A 149 -6.97 -18.14 8.08
CA ASP A 149 -6.10 -17.50 9.05
C ASP A 149 -4.63 -17.55 8.60
N ALA A 150 -4.19 -18.65 7.98
CA ALA A 150 -2.88 -18.78 7.36
C ALA A 150 -2.68 -17.76 6.22
N LEU A 151 -3.64 -17.63 5.30
CA LEU A 151 -3.58 -16.65 4.22
C LEU A 151 -3.58 -15.23 4.78
N TRP A 152 -4.34 -14.97 5.85
CA TRP A 152 -4.35 -13.66 6.50
C TRP A 152 -3.01 -13.32 7.17
N GLU A 153 -2.36 -14.31 7.78
CA GLU A 153 -0.99 -14.19 8.30
C GLU A 153 0.01 -13.90 7.17
N LEU A 154 -0.07 -14.64 6.06
CA LEU A 154 0.82 -14.45 4.91
C LEU A 154 0.60 -13.09 4.22
N VAL A 155 -0.64 -12.59 4.15
CA VAL A 155 -0.94 -11.24 3.64
C VAL A 155 -0.34 -10.19 4.56
N ALA A 156 -0.54 -10.33 5.88
CA ALA A 156 0.02 -9.40 6.86
C ALA A 156 1.55 -9.39 6.81
N ALA A 157 2.17 -10.54 6.53
CA ALA A 157 3.60 -10.70 6.31
C ALA A 157 4.12 -10.14 4.98
N GLY A 158 3.25 -9.85 4.01
CA GLY A 158 3.66 -9.40 2.67
C GLY A 158 4.18 -10.51 1.76
N LEU A 159 3.73 -11.75 1.95
CA LEU A 159 4.23 -12.91 1.20
C LEU A 159 3.26 -13.38 0.11
N VAL A 160 1.99 -13.03 0.23
CA VAL A 160 0.95 -13.44 -0.72
C VAL A 160 0.05 -12.27 -1.10
N THR A 161 -0.54 -12.40 -2.28
CA THR A 161 -1.56 -11.54 -2.86
C THR A 161 -2.66 -12.40 -3.48
N ALA A 162 -3.73 -11.79 -3.98
CA ALA A 162 -4.77 -12.49 -4.72
C ALA A 162 -5.24 -11.70 -5.95
N ASP A 163 -5.81 -12.41 -6.93
CA ASP A 163 -6.31 -11.84 -8.19
C ASP A 163 -7.40 -10.76 -7.99
N GLY A 164 -8.12 -10.77 -6.86
CA GLY A 164 -9.21 -9.82 -6.57
C GLY A 164 -9.16 -9.29 -5.15
N PHE A 165 -9.56 -8.03 -4.96
CA PHE A 165 -9.62 -7.38 -3.64
C PHE A 165 -10.74 -7.94 -2.76
N GLU A 166 -11.79 -8.54 -3.35
CA GLU A 166 -12.83 -9.27 -2.61
C GLU A 166 -12.25 -10.37 -1.69
N ASN A 167 -11.11 -10.98 -2.03
CA ASN A 167 -10.42 -11.94 -1.15
C ASN A 167 -9.99 -11.28 0.17
N LEU A 168 -9.44 -10.08 0.09
CA LEU A 168 -9.06 -9.30 1.27
C LEU A 168 -10.32 -8.87 2.06
N ARG A 169 -11.40 -8.46 1.39
CA ARG A 169 -12.66 -8.12 2.06
C ARG A 169 -13.24 -9.29 2.84
N ALA A 170 -13.16 -10.51 2.29
CA ALA A 170 -13.60 -11.72 2.97
C ALA A 170 -12.76 -12.00 4.22
N LEU A 171 -11.44 -11.80 4.16
CA LEU A 171 -10.58 -11.92 5.34
C LEU A 171 -10.87 -10.83 6.38
N LEU A 172 -11.21 -9.62 5.96
CA LEU A 172 -11.50 -8.52 6.89
C LEU A 172 -12.85 -8.66 7.59
N ASP A 173 -13.85 -9.38 7.08
CA ASP A 173 -15.20 -9.44 7.67
C ASP A 173 -15.54 -10.80 8.34
N PRO A 174 -15.57 -10.88 9.69
CA PRO A 174 -15.97 -12.07 10.43
C PRO A 174 -17.38 -12.56 10.16
N LYS A 175 -18.32 -11.68 9.78
CA LYS A 175 -19.72 -12.08 9.49
C LYS A 175 -19.79 -12.87 8.18
N ARG A 176 -18.98 -12.49 7.18
CA ARG A 176 -18.80 -13.27 5.95
C ARG A 176 -18.15 -14.62 6.23
N ARG A 177 -17.15 -14.68 7.12
CA ARG A 177 -16.51 -15.94 7.54
C ARG A 177 -17.50 -16.94 8.16
N ARG A 178 -18.51 -16.45 8.90
CA ARG A 178 -19.57 -17.29 9.49
C ARG A 178 -20.67 -17.70 8.51
N GLY A 179 -20.69 -17.17 7.28
CA GLY A 179 -21.75 -17.43 6.31
C GLY A 179 -23.12 -16.90 6.76
N GLU A 180 -23.14 -15.94 7.69
CA GLU A 180 -24.36 -15.36 8.25
C GLU A 180 -24.89 -14.27 7.29
N GLY A 181 -25.86 -14.65 6.44
CA GLY A 181 -26.58 -13.75 5.53
C GLY A 181 -27.90 -14.37 5.05
N ARG A 182 -28.97 -13.57 4.92
CA ARG A 182 -30.30 -14.04 4.48
C ARG A 182 -30.50 -13.84 2.97
N GLY A 183 -30.92 -14.90 2.27
CA GLY A 183 -31.40 -14.83 0.88
C GLY A 183 -30.33 -14.50 -0.16
N ARG A 184 -30.62 -13.59 -1.10
CA ARG A 184 -29.71 -13.14 -2.20
C ARG A 184 -28.40 -12.48 -1.72
N THR A 185 -28.22 -12.33 -0.40
CA THR A 185 -27.00 -11.84 0.26
C THR A 185 -26.11 -12.97 0.82
N ALA A 186 -26.50 -14.24 0.64
CA ALA A 186 -25.63 -15.40 0.82
C ALA A 186 -24.52 -15.37 -0.23
N ARG A 187 -23.55 -14.48 -0.03
CA ARG A 187 -22.34 -14.42 -0.84
C ARG A 187 -21.56 -15.72 -0.61
N PRO A 188 -20.86 -16.25 -1.62
CA PRO A 188 -20.02 -17.44 -1.46
C PRO A 188 -19.11 -17.27 -0.24
N ARG A 189 -18.91 -18.35 0.53
CA ARG A 189 -18.04 -18.33 1.72
C ARG A 189 -16.61 -17.86 1.40
N HIS A 190 -16.19 -18.03 0.15
CA HIS A 190 -14.86 -17.63 -0.33
C HIS A 190 -14.99 -16.77 -1.58
N ALA A 191 -14.17 -15.72 -1.65
CA ALA A 191 -14.10 -14.85 -2.80
C ALA A 191 -13.54 -15.60 -4.03
N PRO A 192 -13.98 -15.24 -5.25
CA PRO A 192 -13.39 -15.77 -6.47
C PRO A 192 -11.94 -15.27 -6.63
N GLY A 193 -11.14 -16.03 -7.38
CA GLY A 193 -9.76 -15.70 -7.71
C GLY A 193 -8.74 -16.64 -7.06
N ARG A 194 -7.50 -16.54 -7.52
CA ARG A 194 -6.38 -17.35 -7.02
C ARG A 194 -5.55 -16.55 -6.03
N TRP A 195 -5.00 -17.26 -5.07
CA TRP A 195 -3.95 -16.78 -4.19
C TRP A 195 -2.61 -17.05 -4.84
N ALA A 196 -1.70 -16.08 -4.81
CA ALA A 196 -0.40 -16.17 -5.41
C ALA A 196 0.67 -15.59 -4.48
N LEU A 197 1.92 -16.00 -4.67
CA LEU A 197 3.05 -15.37 -4.00
C LEU A 197 3.18 -13.91 -4.43
N LEU A 198 3.37 -13.02 -3.46
CA LEU A 198 3.82 -11.66 -3.72
C LEU A 198 5.33 -11.74 -3.98
N ARG A 199 5.70 -11.82 -5.27
CA ARG A 199 7.09 -12.00 -5.67
C ARG A 199 7.86 -10.70 -5.48
N HIS A 200 8.76 -10.72 -4.50
CA HIS A 200 9.83 -9.73 -4.44
C HIS A 200 10.83 -10.04 -5.55
N THR A 201 11.11 -9.03 -6.38
CA THR A 201 12.10 -9.19 -7.46
C THR A 201 13.47 -9.21 -6.80
N GLU A 202 14.23 -10.30 -6.97
CA GLU A 202 15.63 -10.28 -6.56
C GLU A 202 16.33 -9.15 -7.32
N PRO A 203 16.98 -8.19 -6.65
CA PRO A 203 17.70 -7.14 -7.34
C PRO A 203 18.76 -7.83 -8.20
N ALA A 204 18.69 -7.67 -9.52
CA ALA A 204 19.79 -8.04 -10.38
C ALA A 204 21.05 -7.37 -9.80
N ALA A 205 22.11 -8.14 -9.59
CA ALA A 205 23.33 -7.71 -8.89
C ALA A 205 24.01 -6.47 -9.51
N THR A 206 23.56 -6.02 -10.69
CA THR A 206 24.01 -4.84 -11.42
C THR A 206 23.19 -3.57 -11.19
N ASP A 207 21.99 -3.62 -10.58
CA ASP A 207 21.05 -2.50 -10.50
C ASP A 207 20.97 -1.80 -9.12
N SER A 208 21.90 -2.07 -8.21
CA SER A 208 22.00 -1.38 -6.91
C SER A 208 22.43 0.09 -7.00
N GLY A 209 22.37 0.69 -8.19
CA GLY A 209 22.68 2.09 -8.45
C GLY A 209 21.46 3.03 -8.38
N PRO A 210 21.66 4.35 -8.58
CA PRO A 210 20.61 5.38 -8.57
C PRO A 210 19.49 5.19 -9.61
N ASN A 211 19.55 4.16 -10.45
CA ASN A 211 18.54 3.84 -11.45
C ASN A 211 17.20 3.40 -10.82
N ASN A 212 17.23 2.74 -9.65
CA ASN A 212 16.00 2.40 -8.92
C ASN A 212 15.38 3.61 -8.19
N ALA A 213 16.07 4.76 -8.10
CA ALA A 213 15.55 5.94 -7.39
C ALA A 213 14.63 6.82 -8.25
N GLU A 214 14.71 6.72 -9.59
CA GLU A 214 13.88 7.56 -10.48
C GLU A 214 12.38 7.26 -10.41
N PRO A 215 11.93 5.99 -10.42
CA PRO A 215 10.52 5.66 -10.18
C PRO A 215 10.01 6.21 -8.85
N PHE A 216 10.80 6.08 -7.77
CA PHE A 216 10.46 6.65 -6.46
C PHE A 216 10.35 8.17 -6.50
N ALA A 217 11.32 8.88 -7.10
CA ALA A 217 11.28 10.33 -7.20
C ALA A 217 10.01 10.80 -7.94
N LYS A 218 9.67 10.17 -9.07
CA LYS A 218 8.43 10.44 -9.83
C LYS A 218 7.19 10.15 -8.99
N GLN A 219 7.16 9.04 -8.27
CA GLN A 219 6.03 8.67 -7.42
C GLN A 219 5.83 9.66 -6.28
N LEU A 220 6.91 10.07 -5.58
CA LEU A 220 6.84 11.05 -4.50
C LEU A 220 6.37 12.42 -5.00
N LEU A 221 6.85 12.86 -6.16
CA LEU A 221 6.40 14.09 -6.80
C LEU A 221 4.92 14.02 -7.18
N ARG A 222 4.46 12.91 -7.77
CA ARG A 222 3.04 12.71 -8.09
C ARG A 222 2.17 12.71 -6.83
N ARG A 223 2.62 12.04 -5.77
CA ARG A 223 1.87 11.91 -4.53
C ARG A 223 1.80 13.23 -3.78
N TRP A 224 2.93 13.88 -3.57
CA TRP A 224 3.04 15.04 -2.68
C TRP A 224 3.03 16.39 -3.41
N GLY A 225 3.28 16.42 -4.71
CA GLY A 225 3.42 17.65 -5.50
C GLY A 225 4.75 18.37 -5.24
N VAL A 226 5.12 18.51 -3.96
CA VAL A 226 6.40 19.05 -3.48
C VAL A 226 7.11 17.99 -2.64
N VAL A 227 8.36 17.69 -2.98
CA VAL A 227 9.21 16.71 -2.30
C VAL A 227 10.37 17.42 -1.63
N PHE A 228 10.62 17.05 -0.38
CA PHE A 228 11.74 17.51 0.42
C PHE A 228 12.14 16.39 1.38
N ARG A 229 13.31 16.56 2.02
CA ARG A 229 13.96 15.54 2.84
C ARG A 229 13.00 14.84 3.81
N ASP A 230 12.27 15.61 4.62
CA ASP A 230 11.43 15.04 5.69
C ASP A 230 10.22 14.24 5.16
N VAL A 231 9.71 14.57 3.97
CA VAL A 231 8.64 13.80 3.32
C VAL A 231 9.19 12.45 2.85
N ALA A 232 10.38 12.43 2.25
CA ALA A 232 11.01 11.18 1.82
C ALA A 232 11.32 10.25 3.00
N TYR A 233 11.70 10.79 4.16
CA TYR A 233 11.96 9.98 5.37
C TYR A 233 10.72 9.29 5.95
N ARG A 234 9.51 9.78 5.65
CA ARG A 234 8.26 9.16 6.12
C ARG A 234 7.82 7.99 5.26
N GLU A 235 8.53 7.71 4.17
CA GLU A 235 8.16 6.72 3.18
C GLU A 235 8.95 5.43 3.43
N PRO A 236 8.30 4.36 3.93
CA PRO A 236 9.00 3.21 4.50
C PRO A 236 9.87 2.45 3.48
N ILE A 237 9.51 2.52 2.20
CA ILE A 237 10.22 1.85 1.11
C ILE A 237 11.06 2.80 0.26
N ALA A 238 11.13 4.09 0.60
CA ALA A 238 11.86 5.05 -0.22
C ALA A 238 13.38 4.86 -0.12
N PRO A 239 14.12 5.02 -1.24
CA PRO A 239 15.57 5.07 -1.24
C PRO A 239 16.11 6.21 -0.35
N ALA A 240 17.38 6.13 0.02
CA ALA A 240 18.02 7.18 0.79
C ALA A 240 17.93 8.53 0.06
N TRP A 241 17.74 9.61 0.82
CA TRP A 241 17.60 10.97 0.28
C TRP A 241 18.73 11.36 -0.67
N ARG A 242 19.96 10.90 -0.41
CA ARG A 242 21.12 11.13 -1.28
C ARG A 242 20.91 10.59 -2.71
N ASP A 243 20.27 9.44 -2.85
CA ASP A 243 20.04 8.77 -4.13
C ASP A 243 18.89 9.46 -4.87
N LEU A 244 17.83 9.84 -4.14
CA LEU A 244 16.74 10.67 -4.65
C LEU A 244 17.23 12.03 -5.14
N LEU A 245 18.14 12.69 -4.40
CA LEU A 245 18.69 14.00 -4.77
C LEU A 245 19.40 13.99 -6.13
N VAL A 246 20.17 12.93 -6.41
CA VAL A 246 20.88 12.79 -7.70
C VAL A 246 19.88 12.77 -8.86
N VAL A 247 18.79 12.04 -8.70
CA VAL A 247 17.71 11.97 -9.70
C VAL A 247 16.97 13.30 -9.79
N LEU A 248 16.56 13.88 -8.66
CA LEU A 248 15.78 15.12 -8.63
C LEU A 248 16.53 16.28 -9.31
N ARG A 249 17.84 16.41 -9.07
CA ARG A 249 18.69 17.39 -9.77
C ARG A 249 18.81 17.12 -11.27
N ARG A 250 18.86 15.85 -11.67
CA ARG A 250 18.83 15.47 -13.09
C ARG A 250 17.49 15.80 -13.75
N MET A 251 16.38 15.54 -13.06
CA MET A 251 15.04 15.92 -13.55
C MET A 251 14.89 17.44 -13.65
N GLU A 252 15.46 18.18 -12.69
CA GLU A 252 15.50 19.64 -12.73
C GLU A 252 16.32 20.17 -13.91
N SER A 253 17.51 19.59 -14.17
CA SER A 253 18.33 20.01 -15.32
C SER A 253 17.68 19.71 -16.67
N ARG A 254 16.81 18.67 -16.73
CA ARG A 254 15.94 18.39 -17.88
C ARG A 254 14.72 19.32 -17.96
N GLY A 255 14.47 20.14 -16.94
CA GLY A 255 13.32 21.06 -16.88
C GLY A 255 11.98 20.41 -16.55
N GLU A 256 11.98 19.13 -16.14
CA GLU A 256 10.76 18.38 -15.77
C GLU A 256 10.17 18.87 -14.44
N ILE A 257 11.04 19.31 -13.53
CA ILE A 257 10.67 19.80 -12.20
C ILE A 257 11.40 21.10 -11.89
N ARG A 258 11.00 21.76 -10.80
CA ARG A 258 11.64 22.98 -10.31
C ARG A 258 12.22 22.75 -8.92
N GLY A 259 13.49 23.05 -8.74
CA GLY A 259 14.12 23.17 -7.42
C GLY A 259 13.92 24.57 -6.84
N GLY A 260 13.83 24.65 -5.52
CA GLY A 260 13.72 25.93 -4.83
C GLY A 260 13.23 25.80 -3.39
N ARG A 261 12.68 26.89 -2.86
CA ARG A 261 12.00 26.94 -1.57
C ARG A 261 10.57 27.39 -1.79
N PHE A 262 9.62 26.47 -1.70
CA PHE A 262 8.21 26.72 -1.99
C PHE A 262 7.37 26.82 -0.71
N ILE A 263 7.73 26.05 0.32
CA ILE A 263 7.05 26.01 1.61
C ILE A 263 8.01 26.52 2.69
N ALA A 264 7.70 27.68 3.28
CA ALA A 264 8.59 28.34 4.25
C ALA A 264 8.79 27.56 5.56
N ALA A 265 7.82 26.71 5.94
CA ALA A 265 7.86 25.92 7.17
C ALA A 265 8.93 24.82 7.18
N PHE A 266 9.50 24.47 6.02
CA PHE A 266 10.49 23.40 5.89
C PHE A 266 11.82 23.92 5.37
N VAL A 267 12.89 23.49 6.02
CA VAL A 267 14.26 23.86 5.67
C VAL A 267 14.83 22.86 4.68
N GLY A 268 15.69 23.33 3.78
CA GLY A 268 16.41 22.51 2.81
C GLY A 268 15.96 22.73 1.36
N GLU A 269 16.52 21.92 0.47
CA GLU A 269 16.21 21.89 -0.96
C GLU A 269 14.83 21.22 -1.16
N GLN A 270 13.95 21.88 -1.90
CA GLN A 270 12.62 21.36 -2.23
C GLN A 270 12.49 21.25 -3.75
N PHE A 271 11.80 20.22 -4.21
CA PHE A 271 11.54 19.96 -5.63
C PHE A 271 10.05 19.82 -5.87
N ALA A 272 9.55 20.43 -6.93
CA ALA A 272 8.12 20.42 -7.22
C ALA A 272 7.83 20.25 -8.71
N LEU A 273 6.71 19.58 -9.00
CA LEU A 273 6.12 19.58 -10.33
C LEU A 273 5.59 20.98 -10.68
N PRO A 274 5.70 21.43 -11.95
CA PRO A 274 5.15 22.72 -12.38
C PRO A 274 3.66 22.90 -12.02
N GLU A 275 2.87 21.86 -12.19
CA GLU A 275 1.43 21.85 -11.90
C GLU A 275 1.16 22.02 -10.40
N ALA A 276 2.02 21.46 -9.54
CA ALA A 276 1.92 21.62 -8.10
C ALA A 276 2.21 23.07 -7.69
N LEU A 277 3.17 23.73 -8.36
CA LEU A 277 3.47 25.14 -8.12
C LEU A 277 2.33 26.05 -8.56
N ASP A 278 1.68 25.74 -9.68
CA ASP A 278 0.53 26.52 -10.16
C ASP A 278 -0.66 26.40 -9.21
N LEU A 279 -0.87 25.22 -8.62
CA LEU A 279 -1.86 25.04 -7.57
C LEU A 279 -1.50 25.80 -6.28
N LEU A 280 -0.23 25.80 -5.85
CA LEU A 280 0.21 26.60 -4.69
C LEU A 280 0.02 28.11 -4.94
N ARG A 281 0.31 28.58 -6.16
CA ARG A 281 0.07 29.98 -6.56
C ARG A 281 -1.41 30.31 -6.58
N ALA A 282 -2.27 29.40 -7.05
CA ALA A 282 -3.72 29.58 -7.02
C ALA A 282 -4.26 29.69 -5.59
N ILE A 283 -3.82 28.82 -4.68
CA ILE A 283 -4.19 28.87 -3.25
C ILE A 283 -3.78 30.21 -2.63
N ARG A 284 -2.53 30.65 -2.87
CA ARG A 284 -2.02 31.93 -2.36
C ARG A 284 -2.81 33.13 -2.89
N ARG A 285 -3.22 33.11 -4.17
CA ARG A 285 -4.04 34.18 -4.77
C ARG A 285 -5.45 34.25 -4.16
N ASN A 286 -6.02 33.11 -3.79
CA ASN A 286 -7.37 33.02 -3.24
C ASN A 286 -7.43 33.37 -1.74
N GLY A 287 -6.31 33.72 -1.10
CA GLY A 287 -6.28 34.04 0.33
C GLY A 287 -6.54 32.85 1.24
N GLU A 288 -6.61 31.63 0.69
CA GLU A 288 -6.62 30.39 1.47
C GLU A 288 -5.23 30.24 2.10
N THR A 289 -5.09 30.64 3.37
CA THR A 289 -3.92 30.24 4.15
C THR A 289 -3.86 28.72 4.14
N ALA A 290 -2.72 28.18 3.71
CA ALA A 290 -2.38 26.80 3.98
C ALA A 290 -2.18 26.68 5.50
N THR A 291 -3.27 26.64 6.26
CA THR A 291 -3.25 26.17 7.63
C THR A 291 -2.66 24.76 7.55
N ALA A 292 -1.49 24.59 8.18
CA ALA A 292 -1.09 23.27 8.61
C ALA A 292 -2.31 22.70 9.36
N PRO A 293 -2.71 21.44 9.10
CA PRO A 293 -3.93 20.91 9.66
C PRO A 293 -3.86 20.98 11.20
N GLU A 294 -4.62 21.90 11.81
CA GLU A 294 -4.91 21.87 13.24
C GLU A 294 -6.00 20.82 13.43
N GLY A 295 -5.66 19.75 14.16
CA GLY A 295 -6.46 18.54 14.30
C GLY A 295 -5.95 17.39 13.43
N PRO A 296 -6.32 16.14 13.76
CA PRO A 296 -5.74 14.97 13.13
C PRO A 296 -6.17 14.92 11.65
N GLY A 297 -5.35 15.48 10.76
CA GLY A 297 -5.54 15.43 9.32
C GLY A 297 -5.37 14.01 8.76
N PRO A 298 -5.47 13.81 7.44
CA PRO A 298 -5.21 12.52 6.79
C PRO A 298 -3.78 11.98 7.04
N TRP A 299 -2.89 12.80 7.60
CA TRP A 299 -1.53 12.49 8.08
C TRP A 299 -1.51 11.77 9.44
N THR A 300 -2.61 11.77 10.18
CA THR A 300 -2.72 11.15 11.52
C THR A 300 -3.04 9.67 11.45
N ALA A 301 -3.56 9.19 10.32
CA ALA A 301 -3.66 7.77 10.03
C ALA A 301 -2.27 7.09 10.02
N TRP A 302 -1.19 7.87 9.95
CA TRP A 302 0.20 7.43 10.02
C TRP A 302 0.79 7.50 11.45
N GLN A 303 0.06 8.06 12.43
CA GLN A 303 0.58 8.39 13.77
C GLN A 303 0.22 7.40 14.88
N THR A 304 -0.58 6.37 14.63
CA THR A 304 -0.89 5.39 15.67
C THR A 304 -0.11 4.10 15.44
N PRO A 305 1.06 3.87 16.08
CA PRO A 305 1.40 2.50 16.43
C PRO A 305 0.24 1.97 17.27
N ALA A 306 -0.26 0.77 16.96
CA ALA A 306 -1.28 0.12 17.76
C ALA A 306 -0.89 0.22 19.24
N PRO A 307 -1.81 0.63 20.15
CA PRO A 307 -1.49 0.64 21.56
C PRO A 307 -1.07 -0.79 21.94
N VAL A 308 0.15 -0.92 22.45
CA VAL A 308 0.59 -2.12 23.16
C VAL A 308 -0.41 -2.26 24.30
N ALA A 309 -1.31 -3.23 24.17
CA ALA A 309 -2.19 -3.60 25.27
C ALA A 309 -1.29 -4.02 26.43
N ALA A 310 -1.17 -3.15 27.44
CA ALA A 310 -0.61 -3.50 28.71
C ALA A 310 -1.46 -4.65 29.26
N ALA A 311 -0.84 -5.81 29.43
CA ALA A 311 -1.47 -6.94 30.12
C ALA A 311 -1.80 -6.49 31.56
N PRO A 312 -2.98 -6.80 32.10
CA PRO A 312 -3.23 -6.62 33.51
C PRO A 312 -2.34 -7.56 34.32
N ALA A 313 -1.75 -7.02 35.38
CA ALA A 313 -1.04 -7.76 36.42
C ALA A 313 -1.98 -8.72 37.17
#